data_AF-A0A8T2WFX3-F1
#
_entry.id   AF-A0A8T2WFX3-F1
#
_cell.length_a   1.000
_cell.length_b   1.000
_cell.length_c   1.000
_cell.angle_alpha   90.00
_cell.angle_beta   90.00
_cell.angle_gamma   90.00
#
_symmetry.space_group_name_H-M   'P 1'
#
loop_
_entity.id
_entity.type
_entity.pdbx_description
1 polymer ?
#
loop_
_entity_poly.entity_id
_entity_poly.type
_entity_poly.pdbx_seq_one_letter_code
_entity_poly.pdbx_strand_id
1 'polypeptide(L)'
;MVNDENILQTEEHEGRNNHSEPQCPPLSEAMIETEVKAKLHAAEQAFERRLGVMETKLSQDLIEERSLREAAEKSLREGKELQEKHVAEAAEEKQNAVSAAVQELEQKLEKEQMLNIKLKKQIESMKTAWEAEKEAFEAEVDQEVLSAKTEADTLLASERATVQRLRGEAAVLKQRYEDQLVTAKFAESNAQQLSQQGKKLRTQVEGLVKDLAGVKSELAARESAFEDKESMVRELTDRERALEMKCVALVDAREAANKQTAEEKSKASNLAQQVESLRGEYKSAQKTLKAAELAASSRKQRELAARKETAAQKEIVERLKRKLKTISGAIAEAGALIQQPAELKNAVVNLYHTYATDLHCSDQENSCGEESAATEKRDHQQVVESLKARIHRLQRQIQNQRDSNLAEARRAVSENGFLMKEIEVLEQKLEKCQKE
;
A
#
# COMPACT_ATOMS: atom_id res chain seq x y z
N MET A 1 123.91 -107.07 63.84
CA MET A 1 125.36 -106.76 63.82
C MET A 1 125.89 -107.33 65.14
N VAL A 2 126.38 -108.58 65.13
CA VAL A 2 127.75 -109.00 64.72
C VAL A 2 128.74 -108.53 65.80
N ASN A 3 129.13 -109.45 66.71
CA ASN A 3 130.48 -110.05 66.83
C ASN A 3 131.43 -109.18 67.67
N ASP A 4 132.44 -109.64 68.40
CA ASP A 4 133.03 -110.95 68.67
C ASP A 4 134.01 -110.79 69.85
N GLU A 5 134.20 -111.90 70.58
CA GLU A 5 135.48 -112.49 71.03
C GLU A 5 136.58 -111.65 71.72
N ASN A 6 137.02 -112.06 72.92
CA ASN A 6 138.20 -112.95 73.07
C ASN A 6 138.66 -113.20 74.53
N ILE A 7 138.62 -114.50 74.91
CA ILE A 7 139.72 -115.35 75.45
C ILE A 7 140.22 -115.08 76.91
N LEU A 8 140.00 -115.97 77.91
CA LEU A 8 140.70 -117.27 78.24
C LEU A 8 142.20 -117.05 78.55
N GLN A 9 142.91 -117.58 79.57
CA GLN A 9 143.07 -118.90 80.23
C GLN A 9 144.26 -118.72 81.24
N THR A 10 144.25 -119.21 82.49
CA THR A 10 144.72 -120.52 83.05
C THR A 10 146.22 -120.84 82.99
N GLU A 11 146.63 -121.69 83.97
CA GLU A 11 147.82 -122.59 84.04
C GLU A 11 149.13 -122.00 84.58
N GLU A 12 150.04 -122.72 85.24
CA GLU A 12 150.15 -123.92 86.11
C GLU A 12 151.68 -124.18 86.25
N HIS A 13 152.09 -125.10 87.14
CA HIS A 13 153.41 -125.79 87.22
C HIS A 13 154.63 -125.00 87.76
N GLU A 14 155.64 -125.56 88.45
CA GLU A 14 156.05 -126.93 88.85
C GLU A 14 157.21 -126.82 89.89
N GLY A 15 157.56 -127.91 90.58
CA GLY A 15 158.57 -127.95 91.67
C GLY A 15 159.99 -128.47 91.36
N ARG A 16 160.61 -129.09 92.40
CA ARG A 16 161.96 -129.73 92.56
C ARG A 16 163.04 -128.84 93.22
N ASN A 17 163.95 -129.29 94.11
CA ASN A 17 164.74 -130.55 94.15
C ASN A 17 165.45 -130.81 95.52
N ASN A 18 165.57 -132.10 95.93
CA ASN A 18 166.70 -132.90 96.50
C ASN A 18 167.75 -132.32 97.52
N HIS A 19 168.49 -133.03 98.41
CA HIS A 19 168.72 -134.44 98.84
C HIS A 19 169.64 -134.48 100.11
N SER A 20 169.72 -135.67 100.77
CA SER A 20 170.84 -136.34 101.52
C SER A 20 171.35 -135.96 102.95
N GLU A 21 171.22 -136.94 103.88
CA GLU A 21 172.13 -137.58 104.91
C GLU A 21 173.50 -136.97 105.36
N PRO A 22 174.23 -137.44 106.44
CA PRO A 22 173.98 -138.51 107.44
C PRO A 22 174.47 -138.31 108.94
N GLN A 23 174.15 -139.31 109.80
CA GLN A 23 174.94 -139.97 110.90
C GLN A 23 174.88 -139.60 112.42
N CYS A 24 174.75 -140.68 113.22
CA CYS A 24 174.78 -140.97 114.70
C CYS A 24 175.99 -140.38 115.49
N PRO A 25 176.06 -140.37 116.87
CA PRO A 25 175.89 -141.56 117.74
C PRO A 25 175.41 -141.22 119.21
N PRO A 26 175.62 -142.04 120.29
CA PRO A 26 174.56 -142.45 121.23
C PRO A 26 174.66 -141.79 122.62
N LEU A 27 173.66 -142.01 123.49
CA LEU A 27 173.78 -142.29 124.95
C LEU A 27 172.74 -141.59 125.87
N SER A 28 172.12 -142.46 126.68
CA SER A 28 171.58 -142.28 128.04
C SER A 28 170.53 -141.19 128.30
N GLU A 29 169.27 -141.59 128.17
CA GLU A 29 168.15 -141.58 129.14
C GLU A 29 167.85 -140.37 130.06
N ALA A 30 168.59 -139.26 130.06
CA ALA A 30 168.37 -138.15 131.00
C ALA A 30 168.14 -136.75 130.40
N MET A 31 168.15 -136.56 129.06
CA MET A 31 168.08 -135.21 128.44
C MET A 31 166.80 -134.88 127.64
N ILE A 32 165.85 -135.80 127.48
CA ILE A 32 164.69 -135.66 126.56
C ILE A 32 163.62 -134.65 127.06
N GLU A 33 163.55 -134.31 128.35
CA GLU A 33 162.49 -133.43 128.88
C GLU A 33 162.68 -131.93 128.63
N THR A 34 163.88 -131.47 128.25
CA THR A 34 164.14 -130.03 128.05
C THR A 34 163.93 -129.55 126.62
N GLU A 35 163.98 -130.45 125.64
CA GLU A 35 163.91 -130.10 124.21
C GLU A 35 162.47 -130.04 123.65
N VAL A 36 161.53 -130.73 124.30
CA VAL A 36 160.10 -130.71 123.94
C VAL A 36 159.45 -129.34 124.29
N LYS A 37 159.91 -128.67 125.35
CA LYS A 37 159.36 -127.37 125.77
C LYS A 37 159.78 -126.22 124.85
N ALA A 38 160.96 -126.27 124.23
CA ALA A 38 161.42 -125.22 123.33
C ALA A 38 160.71 -125.24 121.96
N LYS A 39 160.29 -126.42 121.47
CA LYS A 39 159.59 -126.55 120.18
C LYS A 39 158.12 -126.11 120.23
N LEU A 40 157.48 -126.10 121.41
CA LEU A 40 156.07 -125.68 121.54
C LEU A 40 155.91 -124.15 121.43
N HIS A 41 156.81 -123.37 122.05
CA HIS A 41 156.70 -121.91 122.11
C HIS A 41 156.97 -121.22 120.74
N ALA A 42 157.76 -121.86 119.87
CA ALA A 42 158.03 -121.35 118.52
C ALA A 42 156.81 -121.48 117.57
N ALA A 43 155.93 -122.45 117.81
CA ALA A 43 154.75 -122.68 116.98
C ALA A 43 153.63 -121.66 117.26
N GLU A 44 153.47 -121.23 118.51
CA GLU A 44 152.43 -120.26 118.90
C GLU A 44 152.68 -118.86 118.29
N GLN A 45 153.93 -118.38 118.30
CA GLN A 45 154.27 -117.10 117.68
C GLN A 45 154.09 -117.06 116.15
N ALA A 46 154.09 -118.22 115.48
CA ALA A 46 153.85 -118.29 114.05
C ALA A 46 152.36 -118.14 113.70
N PHE A 47 151.45 -118.57 114.58
CA PHE A 47 150.00 -118.43 114.37
C PHE A 47 149.52 -116.99 114.57
N GLU A 48 150.02 -116.27 115.57
CA GLU A 48 149.62 -114.88 115.83
C GLU A 48 149.95 -113.94 114.67
N ARG A 49 151.12 -114.08 114.04
CA ARG A 49 151.48 -113.25 112.87
C ARG A 49 150.56 -113.50 111.68
N ARG A 50 150.05 -114.71 111.52
CA ARG A 50 149.18 -115.08 110.40
C ARG A 50 147.75 -114.56 110.58
N LEU A 51 147.27 -114.47 111.81
CA LEU A 51 145.97 -113.86 112.14
C LEU A 51 145.95 -112.34 111.86
N GLY A 52 146.99 -111.61 112.29
CA GLY A 52 147.06 -110.16 112.09
C GLY A 52 147.04 -109.73 110.61
N VAL A 53 147.70 -110.49 109.73
CA VAL A 53 147.70 -110.18 108.28
C VAL A 53 146.30 -110.38 107.67
N MET A 54 145.52 -111.35 108.17
CA MET A 54 144.18 -111.62 107.64
C MET A 54 143.18 -110.54 108.08
N GLU A 55 143.28 -110.05 109.31
CA GLU A 55 142.44 -108.95 109.83
C GLU A 55 142.67 -107.63 109.06
N THR A 56 143.92 -107.33 108.71
CA THR A 56 144.23 -106.13 107.91
C THR A 56 143.65 -106.19 106.49
N LYS A 57 143.65 -107.36 105.85
CA LYS A 57 143.08 -107.52 104.50
C LYS A 57 141.55 -107.36 104.48
N LEU A 58 140.86 -108.00 105.42
CA LEU A 58 139.40 -107.87 105.55
C LEU A 58 138.96 -106.42 105.81
N SER A 59 139.75 -105.68 106.59
CA SER A 59 139.46 -104.27 106.87
C SER A 59 139.63 -103.37 105.64
N GLN A 60 140.59 -103.69 104.77
CA GLN A 60 140.88 -102.92 103.56
C GLN A 60 139.81 -103.15 102.48
N ASP A 61 139.38 -104.39 102.27
CA ASP A 61 138.32 -104.75 101.32
C ASP A 61 136.98 -104.10 101.69
N LEU A 62 136.66 -104.00 102.99
CA LEU A 62 135.44 -103.34 103.47
C LEU A 62 135.41 -101.82 103.21
N ILE A 63 136.57 -101.16 103.20
CA ILE A 63 136.66 -99.71 102.92
C ILE A 63 136.48 -99.46 101.42
N GLU A 64 137.13 -100.26 100.56
CA GLU A 64 137.00 -100.13 99.11
C GLU A 64 135.56 -100.39 98.64
N GLU A 65 134.90 -101.42 99.17
CA GLU A 65 133.51 -101.77 98.80
C GLU A 65 132.51 -100.67 99.21
N ARG A 66 132.71 -100.01 100.36
CA ARG A 66 131.93 -98.84 100.76
C ARG A 66 132.18 -97.64 99.86
N SER A 67 133.44 -97.35 99.51
CA SER A 67 133.78 -96.23 98.64
C SER A 67 133.18 -96.36 97.23
N LEU A 68 133.14 -97.59 96.70
CA LEU A 68 132.52 -97.91 95.42
C LEU A 68 130.98 -97.73 95.48
N ARG A 69 130.32 -98.16 96.56
CA ARG A 69 128.87 -97.94 96.74
C ARG A 69 128.52 -96.46 96.85
N GLU A 70 129.27 -95.68 97.61
CA GLU A 70 129.03 -94.23 97.73
C GLU A 70 129.19 -93.51 96.39
N ALA A 71 130.19 -93.87 95.58
CA ALA A 71 130.37 -93.31 94.25
C ALA A 71 129.20 -93.67 93.31
N ALA A 72 128.71 -94.90 93.36
CA ALA A 72 127.56 -95.34 92.57
C ALA A 72 126.26 -94.62 92.97
N GLU A 73 126.00 -94.45 94.27
CA GLU A 73 124.83 -93.70 94.75
C GLU A 73 124.89 -92.22 94.34
N LYS A 74 126.08 -91.62 94.38
CA LYS A 74 126.27 -90.22 93.97
C LYS A 74 126.00 -90.04 92.46
N SER A 75 126.56 -90.91 91.62
CA SER A 75 126.30 -90.87 90.17
C SER A 75 124.82 -91.11 89.84
N LEU A 76 124.14 -92.00 90.58
CA LEU A 76 122.72 -92.24 90.40
C LEU A 76 121.86 -91.02 90.82
N ARG A 77 122.21 -90.31 91.90
CA ARG A 77 121.54 -89.06 92.28
C ARG A 77 121.73 -87.97 91.24
N GLU A 78 122.97 -87.75 90.80
CA GLU A 78 123.28 -86.74 89.77
C GLU A 78 122.54 -87.04 88.45
N GLY A 79 122.49 -88.31 88.03
CA GLY A 79 121.73 -88.73 86.86
C GLY A 79 120.22 -88.48 86.97
N LYS A 80 119.63 -88.73 88.15
CA LYS A 80 118.21 -88.43 88.42
C LYS A 80 117.94 -86.93 88.43
N GLU A 81 118.79 -86.13 89.08
CA GLU A 81 118.63 -84.67 89.10
C GLU A 81 118.74 -84.06 87.70
N LEU A 82 119.67 -84.53 86.87
CA LEU A 82 119.77 -84.13 85.47
C LEU A 82 118.53 -84.51 84.67
N GLN A 83 118.04 -85.73 84.85
CA GLN A 83 116.83 -86.20 84.16
C GLN A 83 115.58 -85.40 84.60
N GLU A 84 115.45 -85.11 85.89
CA GLU A 84 114.36 -84.28 86.43
C GLU A 84 114.44 -82.84 85.90
N LYS A 85 115.64 -82.25 85.81
CA LYS A 85 115.85 -80.94 85.18
C LYS A 85 115.45 -80.94 83.71
N HIS A 86 115.90 -81.92 82.93
CA HIS A 86 115.53 -82.01 81.51
C HIS A 86 114.02 -82.23 81.30
N VAL A 87 113.36 -83.01 82.18
CA VAL A 87 111.91 -83.17 82.14
C VAL A 87 111.19 -81.86 82.51
N ALA A 88 111.70 -81.11 83.49
CA ALA A 88 111.14 -79.82 83.88
C ALA A 88 111.31 -78.76 82.78
N GLU A 89 112.50 -78.65 82.19
CA GLU A 89 112.78 -77.74 81.06
C GLU A 89 111.92 -78.09 79.84
N ALA A 90 111.81 -79.38 79.49
CA ALA A 90 110.95 -79.80 78.38
C ALA A 90 109.45 -79.58 78.66
N ALA A 91 109.03 -79.66 79.93
CA ALA A 91 107.67 -79.32 80.33
C ALA A 91 107.42 -77.80 80.25
N GLU A 92 108.39 -76.98 80.66
CA GLU A 92 108.32 -75.52 80.59
C GLU A 92 108.34 -75.03 79.13
N GLU A 93 109.20 -75.57 78.27
CA GLU A 93 109.21 -75.26 76.84
C GLU A 93 107.89 -75.65 76.17
N LYS A 94 107.34 -76.83 76.48
CA LYS A 94 106.02 -77.23 75.98
C LYS A 94 104.93 -76.33 76.50
N GLN A 95 104.95 -75.96 77.78
CA GLN A 95 103.98 -75.05 78.37
C GLN A 95 104.04 -73.66 77.71
N ASN A 96 105.25 -73.16 77.46
CA ASN A 96 105.48 -71.89 76.79
C ASN A 96 105.00 -71.95 75.32
N ALA A 97 105.32 -73.01 74.58
CA ALA A 97 104.86 -73.21 73.21
C ALA A 97 103.33 -73.33 73.12
N VAL A 98 102.71 -74.06 74.04
CA VAL A 98 101.24 -74.15 74.14
C VAL A 98 100.64 -72.78 74.48
N SER A 99 101.22 -72.04 75.44
CA SER A 99 100.73 -70.71 75.80
C SER A 99 100.85 -69.71 74.65
N ALA A 100 101.93 -69.75 73.87
CA ALA A 100 102.13 -68.90 72.70
C ALA A 100 101.13 -69.25 71.58
N ALA A 101 100.91 -70.55 71.32
CA ALA A 101 99.92 -71.00 70.36
C ALA A 101 98.49 -70.62 70.77
N VAL A 102 98.17 -70.73 72.07
CA VAL A 102 96.88 -70.28 72.63
C VAL A 102 96.71 -68.78 72.44
N GLN A 103 97.70 -67.96 72.78
CA GLN A 103 97.65 -66.50 72.60
C GLN A 103 97.49 -66.10 71.12
N GLU A 104 98.19 -66.77 70.19
CA GLU A 104 98.02 -66.51 68.76
C GLU A 104 96.62 -66.86 68.26
N LEU A 105 96.05 -67.97 68.73
CA LEU A 105 94.69 -68.38 68.39
C LEU A 105 93.64 -67.45 69.01
N GLU A 106 93.84 -67.01 70.25
CA GLU A 106 93.00 -66.01 70.91
C GLU A 106 93.03 -64.67 70.16
N GLN A 107 94.21 -64.17 69.78
CA GLN A 107 94.32 -62.94 68.98
C GLN A 107 93.67 -63.08 67.60
N LYS A 108 93.79 -64.24 66.94
CA LYS A 108 93.09 -64.50 65.67
C LYS A 108 91.58 -64.53 65.88
N LEU A 109 91.12 -65.18 66.94
CA LEU A 109 89.71 -65.25 67.29
C LEU A 109 89.15 -63.84 67.57
N GLU A 110 89.85 -63.01 68.34
CA GLU A 110 89.45 -61.62 68.60
C GLU A 110 89.39 -60.79 67.31
N LYS A 111 90.38 -60.92 66.42
CA LYS A 111 90.38 -60.22 65.12
C LYS A 111 89.18 -60.63 64.26
N GLU A 112 88.90 -61.92 64.18
CA GLU A 112 87.73 -62.46 63.46
C GLU A 112 86.42 -62.00 64.10
N GLN A 113 86.32 -62.00 65.43
CA GLN A 113 85.15 -61.48 66.15
C GLN A 113 84.95 -59.99 65.87
N MET A 114 86.02 -59.18 65.90
CA MET A 114 85.97 -57.76 65.58
C MET A 114 85.59 -57.50 64.12
N LEU A 115 86.08 -58.31 63.19
CA LEU A 115 85.68 -58.25 61.79
C LEU A 115 84.20 -58.61 61.61
N ASN A 116 83.73 -59.65 62.30
CA ASN A 116 82.34 -60.09 62.27
C ASN A 116 81.40 -58.99 62.82
N ILE A 117 81.78 -58.33 63.91
CA ILE A 117 81.05 -57.18 64.47
C ILE A 117 81.01 -56.02 63.46
N LYS A 118 82.16 -55.69 62.83
CA LYS A 118 82.22 -54.63 61.80
C LYS A 118 81.32 -54.94 60.60
N LEU A 119 81.37 -56.17 60.10
CA LEU A 119 80.55 -56.62 58.97
C LEU A 119 79.05 -56.61 59.33
N LYS A 120 78.67 -57.10 60.52
CA LYS A 120 77.28 -57.01 61.01
C LYS A 120 76.79 -55.58 61.09
N LYS A 121 77.60 -54.67 61.65
CA LYS A 121 77.27 -53.25 61.72
C LYS A 121 77.15 -52.61 60.33
N GLN A 122 78.02 -52.97 59.38
CA GLN A 122 77.90 -52.51 57.99
C GLN A 122 76.62 -53.02 57.32
N ILE A 123 76.29 -54.31 57.49
CA ILE A 123 75.05 -54.90 56.96
C ILE A 123 73.83 -54.20 57.54
N GLU A 124 73.79 -53.96 58.85
CA GLU A 124 72.71 -53.21 59.50
C GLU A 124 72.62 -51.78 58.96
N SER A 125 73.74 -51.07 58.84
CA SER A 125 73.75 -49.71 58.28
C SER A 125 73.27 -49.65 56.83
N MET A 126 73.63 -50.65 56.01
CA MET A 126 73.17 -50.75 54.62
C MET A 126 71.69 -51.09 54.54
N LYS A 127 71.18 -51.96 55.42
CA LYS A 127 69.74 -52.26 55.50
C LYS A 127 68.94 -51.02 55.86
N THR A 128 69.36 -50.28 56.90
CA THR A 128 68.67 -49.05 57.30
C THR A 128 68.74 -47.98 56.21
N ALA A 129 69.86 -47.88 55.49
CA ALA A 129 69.99 -46.93 54.38
C ALA A 129 69.08 -47.31 53.20
N TRP A 130 69.01 -48.60 52.87
CA TRP A 130 68.14 -49.10 51.81
C TRP A 130 66.65 -48.95 52.15
N GLU A 131 66.26 -49.21 53.40
CA GLU A 131 64.88 -48.99 53.86
C GLU A 131 64.51 -47.49 53.79
N ALA A 132 65.41 -46.60 54.22
CA ALA A 132 65.19 -45.15 54.11
C ALA A 132 65.13 -44.66 52.66
N GLU A 133 65.98 -45.17 51.77
CA GLU A 133 65.95 -44.85 50.33
C GLU A 133 64.66 -45.38 49.67
N LYS A 134 64.23 -46.58 50.06
CA LYS A 134 62.96 -47.17 49.61
C LYS A 134 61.77 -46.33 50.07
N GLU A 135 61.72 -45.94 51.34
CA GLU A 135 60.66 -45.07 51.88
C GLU A 135 60.65 -43.70 51.18
N ALA A 136 61.81 -43.12 50.91
CA ALA A 136 61.92 -41.86 50.18
C ALA A 136 61.41 -41.99 48.73
N PHE A 137 61.76 -43.08 48.04
CA PHE A 137 61.28 -43.36 46.69
C PHE A 137 59.77 -43.60 46.65
N GLU A 138 59.23 -44.39 47.59
CA GLU A 138 57.78 -44.61 47.69
C GLU A 138 57.04 -43.29 47.96
N ALA A 139 57.58 -42.43 48.82
CA ALA A 139 57.01 -41.10 49.08
C ALA A 139 57.05 -40.17 47.85
N GLU A 140 58.12 -40.20 47.06
CA GLU A 140 58.24 -39.43 45.83
C GLU A 140 57.25 -39.92 44.76
N VAL A 141 57.11 -41.24 44.59
CA VAL A 141 56.12 -41.84 43.69
C VAL A 141 54.70 -41.50 44.13
N ASP A 142 54.38 -41.60 45.42
CA ASP A 142 53.06 -41.22 45.94
C ASP A 142 52.77 -39.73 45.70
N GLN A 143 53.77 -38.87 45.88
CA GLN A 143 53.65 -37.44 45.60
C GLN A 143 53.43 -37.17 44.10
N GLU A 144 54.17 -37.85 43.22
CA GLU A 144 54.00 -37.72 41.76
C GLU A 144 52.63 -38.20 41.31
N VAL A 145 52.15 -39.34 41.82
CA VAL A 145 50.81 -39.88 41.56
C VAL A 145 49.73 -38.91 42.04
N LEU A 146 49.89 -38.33 43.22
CA LEU A 146 48.96 -37.32 43.74
C LEU A 146 48.97 -36.06 42.86
N SER A 147 50.15 -35.56 42.47
CA SER A 147 50.29 -34.41 41.58
C SER A 147 49.59 -34.66 40.24
N ALA A 148 49.91 -35.77 39.57
CA ALA A 148 49.32 -36.16 38.29
C ALA A 148 47.78 -36.31 38.38
N LYS A 149 47.28 -36.89 39.48
CA LYS A 149 45.83 -36.99 39.73
C LYS A 149 45.19 -35.61 39.88
N THR A 150 45.80 -34.73 40.67
CA THR A 150 45.28 -33.36 40.85
C THR A 150 45.28 -32.57 39.53
N GLU A 151 46.33 -32.69 38.72
CA GLU A 151 46.38 -32.07 37.40
C GLU A 151 45.28 -32.61 36.47
N ALA A 152 45.10 -33.94 36.40
CA ALA A 152 44.04 -34.55 35.62
C ALA A 152 42.63 -34.11 36.09
N ASP A 153 42.39 -34.07 37.39
CA ASP A 153 41.12 -33.62 37.97
C ASP A 153 40.86 -32.13 37.67
N THR A 154 41.89 -31.27 37.72
CA THR A 154 41.75 -29.85 37.36
C THR A 154 41.45 -29.67 35.86
N LEU A 155 42.11 -30.43 34.99
CA LEU A 155 41.84 -30.43 33.55
C LEU A 155 40.42 -30.90 33.26
N LEU A 156 39.98 -32.01 33.86
CA LEU A 156 38.61 -32.52 33.73
C LEU A 156 37.56 -31.52 34.24
N ALA A 157 37.82 -30.84 35.37
CA ALA A 157 36.95 -29.81 35.88
C ALA A 157 36.86 -28.62 34.91
N SER A 158 38.00 -28.21 34.33
CA SER A 158 38.06 -27.13 33.34
C SER A 158 37.30 -27.49 32.06
N GLU A 159 37.46 -28.72 31.54
CA GLU A 159 36.74 -29.19 30.35
C GLU A 159 35.23 -29.29 30.61
N ARG A 160 34.82 -29.77 31.79
CA ARG A 160 33.39 -29.80 32.15
C ARG A 160 32.80 -28.40 32.19
N ALA A 161 33.54 -27.43 32.73
CA ALA A 161 33.11 -26.02 32.76
C ALA A 161 33.01 -25.42 31.35
N THR A 162 33.96 -25.70 30.46
CA THR A 162 33.90 -25.22 29.07
C THR A 162 32.75 -25.86 28.30
N VAL A 163 32.52 -27.16 28.45
CA VAL A 163 31.37 -27.85 27.84
C VAL A 163 30.05 -27.27 28.34
N GLN A 164 29.92 -27.00 29.64
CA GLN A 164 28.72 -26.39 30.19
C GLN A 164 28.49 -24.98 29.64
N ARG A 165 29.54 -24.15 29.55
CA ARG A 165 29.48 -22.82 28.94
C ARG A 165 29.04 -22.90 27.47
N LEU A 166 29.66 -23.78 26.68
CA LEU A 166 29.33 -23.96 25.26
C LEU A 166 27.89 -24.46 25.06
N ARG A 167 27.39 -25.34 25.93
CA ARG A 167 25.97 -25.75 25.92
C ARG A 167 25.04 -24.58 26.20
N GLY A 168 25.39 -23.70 27.15
CA GLY A 168 24.66 -22.48 27.44
C GLY A 168 24.63 -21.52 26.24
N GLU A 169 25.80 -21.27 25.63
CA GLU A 169 25.92 -20.43 24.44
C GLU A 169 25.13 -21.00 23.25
N ALA A 170 25.20 -22.32 23.03
CA ALA A 170 24.43 -23.00 21.98
C ALA A 170 22.92 -22.90 22.21
N ALA A 171 22.45 -23.00 23.46
CA ALA A 171 21.04 -22.83 23.80
C ALA A 171 20.56 -21.39 23.53
N VAL A 172 21.35 -20.38 23.92
CA VAL A 172 21.06 -18.97 23.64
C VAL A 172 21.04 -18.69 22.14
N LEU A 173 21.99 -19.24 21.38
CA LEU A 173 22.03 -19.14 19.92
C LEU A 173 20.79 -19.76 19.27
N LYS A 174 20.38 -20.95 19.73
CA LYS A 174 19.17 -21.62 19.24
C LYS A 174 17.92 -20.77 19.50
N GLN A 175 17.77 -20.21 20.71
CA GLN A 175 16.64 -19.34 21.03
C GLN A 175 16.64 -18.08 20.15
N ARG A 176 17.79 -17.41 19.97
CA ARG A 176 17.90 -16.25 19.07
C ARG A 176 17.52 -16.59 17.64
N TYR A 177 17.92 -17.76 17.16
CA TYR A 177 17.56 -18.23 15.82
C TYR A 177 16.04 -18.47 15.69
N GLU A 178 15.42 -19.08 16.69
CA GLU A 178 13.96 -19.28 16.73
C GLU A 178 13.20 -17.94 16.74
N ASP A 179 13.64 -16.97 17.55
CA ASP A 179 13.07 -15.62 17.61
C ASP A 179 13.20 -14.88 16.26
N GLN A 180 14.37 -14.98 15.62
CA GLN A 180 14.61 -14.43 14.28
C GLN A 180 13.72 -15.09 13.24
N LEU A 181 13.51 -16.40 13.31
CA LEU A 181 12.64 -17.14 12.39
C LEU A 181 11.17 -16.73 12.55
N VAL A 182 10.69 -16.55 13.78
CA VAL A 182 9.33 -16.03 14.04
C VAL A 182 9.17 -14.62 13.49
N THR A 183 10.15 -13.75 13.74
CA THR A 183 10.16 -12.37 13.23
C THR A 183 10.17 -12.33 11.70
N ALA A 184 10.97 -13.19 11.06
CA ALA A 184 11.03 -13.30 9.61
C ALA A 184 9.68 -13.74 9.01
N LYS A 185 9.03 -14.76 9.60
CA LYS A 185 7.70 -15.21 9.18
C LYS A 185 6.63 -14.12 9.34
N PHE A 186 6.69 -13.36 10.43
CA PHE A 186 5.79 -12.23 10.64
C PHE A 186 6.00 -11.13 9.59
N ALA A 187 7.27 -10.78 9.31
CA ALA A 187 7.61 -9.81 8.27
C ALA A 187 7.15 -10.25 6.88
N GLU A 188 7.32 -11.54 6.54
CA GLU A 188 6.82 -12.12 5.29
C GLU A 188 5.29 -12.01 5.18
N SER A 189 4.56 -12.34 6.25
CA SER A 189 3.11 -12.22 6.30
C SER A 189 2.65 -10.76 6.08
N ASN A 190 3.29 -9.80 6.75
CA ASN A 190 3.01 -8.38 6.57
C ASN A 190 3.30 -7.91 5.13
N ALA A 191 4.41 -8.35 4.54
CA ALA A 191 4.74 -8.03 3.16
C ALA A 191 3.68 -8.56 2.17
N GLN A 192 3.17 -9.77 2.40
CA GLN A 192 2.08 -10.33 1.61
C GLN A 192 0.78 -9.54 1.76
N GLN A 193 0.41 -9.14 3.00
CA GLN A 193 -0.77 -8.31 3.24
C GLN A 193 -0.67 -6.95 2.55
N LEU A 194 0.47 -6.26 2.68
CA LEU A 194 0.71 -4.98 2.01
C LEU A 194 0.69 -5.12 0.48
N SER A 195 1.24 -6.21 -0.06
CA SER A 195 1.18 -6.50 -1.50
C SER A 195 -0.26 -6.68 -2.00
N GLN A 196 -1.10 -7.40 -1.24
CA GLN A 196 -2.52 -7.55 -1.56
C GLN A 196 -3.29 -6.23 -1.48
N GLN A 197 -3.05 -5.42 -0.45
CA GLN A 197 -3.63 -4.07 -0.33
C GLN A 197 -3.20 -3.19 -1.50
N GLY A 198 -1.92 -3.21 -1.88
CA GLY A 198 -1.40 -2.50 -3.04
C GLY A 198 -2.07 -2.91 -4.36
N LYS A 199 -2.36 -4.21 -4.54
CA LYS A 199 -3.15 -4.69 -5.69
C LYS A 199 -4.57 -4.13 -5.69
N LYS A 200 -5.26 -4.16 -4.54
CA LYS A 200 -6.63 -3.61 -4.40
C LYS A 200 -6.67 -2.10 -4.72
N LEU A 201 -5.72 -1.34 -4.18
CA LEU A 201 -5.62 0.10 -4.46
C LEU A 201 -5.37 0.37 -5.94
N ARG A 202 -4.49 -0.39 -6.60
CA ARG A 202 -4.28 -0.26 -8.06
C ARG A 202 -5.56 -0.49 -8.84
N THR A 203 -6.31 -1.55 -8.53
CA THR A 203 -7.59 -1.82 -9.20
C THR A 203 -8.63 -0.72 -8.97
N GLN A 204 -8.65 -0.12 -7.78
CA GLN A 204 -9.53 1.02 -7.49
C GLN A 204 -9.13 2.27 -8.29
N VAL A 205 -7.83 2.57 -8.38
CA VAL A 205 -7.32 3.68 -9.19
C VAL A 205 -7.65 3.48 -10.66
N GLU A 206 -7.46 2.26 -11.20
CA GLU A 206 -7.83 1.94 -12.58
C GLU A 206 -9.33 2.12 -12.85
N GLY A 207 -10.18 1.75 -11.89
CA GLY A 207 -11.63 2.00 -11.95
C GLY A 207 -11.94 3.49 -12.01
N LEU A 208 -11.41 4.27 -11.07
CA LEU A 208 -11.62 5.72 -11.01
C LEU A 208 -11.11 6.45 -12.26
N VAL A 209 -10.02 5.99 -12.86
CA VAL A 209 -9.51 6.54 -14.13
C VAL A 209 -10.50 6.32 -15.28
N LYS A 210 -11.14 5.14 -15.33
CA LYS A 210 -12.19 4.86 -16.33
C LYS A 210 -13.43 5.72 -16.09
N ASP A 211 -13.86 5.85 -14.85
CA ASP A 211 -15.02 6.68 -14.48
C ASP A 211 -14.77 8.15 -14.85
N LEU A 212 -13.58 8.68 -14.55
CA LEU A 212 -13.17 10.02 -14.94
C LEU A 212 -13.19 10.20 -16.47
N ALA A 213 -12.71 9.21 -17.23
CA ALA A 213 -12.76 9.26 -18.68
C ALA A 213 -14.22 9.27 -19.21
N GLY A 214 -15.11 8.48 -18.59
CA GLY A 214 -16.54 8.50 -18.89
C GLY A 214 -17.16 9.88 -18.65
N VAL A 215 -16.94 10.46 -17.47
CA VAL A 215 -17.44 11.80 -17.12
C VAL A 215 -16.91 12.87 -18.07
N LYS A 216 -15.63 12.81 -18.47
CA LYS A 216 -15.07 13.73 -19.48
C LYS A 216 -15.76 13.61 -20.83
N SER A 217 -16.09 12.39 -21.26
CA SER A 217 -16.83 12.16 -22.51
C SER A 217 -18.25 12.70 -22.43
N GLU A 218 -18.94 12.54 -21.30
CA GLU A 218 -20.28 13.10 -21.08
C GLU A 218 -20.27 14.62 -21.07
N LEU A 219 -19.26 15.23 -20.44
CA LEU A 219 -19.09 16.67 -20.43
C LEU A 219 -18.90 17.21 -21.85
N ALA A 220 -18.02 16.59 -22.65
CA ALA A 220 -17.80 16.98 -24.04
C ALA A 220 -19.08 16.88 -24.90
N ALA A 221 -19.89 15.84 -24.70
CA ALA A 221 -21.18 15.71 -25.37
C ALA A 221 -22.17 16.82 -24.96
N ARG A 222 -22.17 17.20 -23.68
CA ARG A 222 -22.99 18.33 -23.18
C ARG A 222 -22.51 19.67 -23.70
N GLU A 223 -21.20 19.90 -23.78
CA GLU A 223 -20.60 21.10 -24.37
C GLU A 223 -21.02 21.25 -25.83
N SER A 224 -20.91 20.18 -26.63
CA SER A 224 -21.40 20.19 -28.02
C SER A 224 -22.90 20.48 -28.12
N ALA A 225 -23.73 19.87 -27.26
CA ALA A 225 -25.16 20.16 -27.25
C ALA A 225 -25.47 21.62 -26.83
N PHE A 226 -24.65 22.19 -25.95
CA PHE A 226 -24.76 23.58 -25.55
C PHE A 226 -24.40 24.53 -26.70
N GLU A 227 -23.31 24.26 -27.42
CA GLU A 227 -22.92 25.01 -28.62
C GLU A 227 -24.02 25.01 -29.70
N ASP A 228 -24.65 23.85 -29.94
CA ASP A 228 -25.78 23.73 -30.86
C ASP A 228 -26.96 24.61 -30.44
N LYS A 229 -27.27 24.62 -29.13
CA LYS A 229 -28.33 25.46 -28.57
C LYS A 229 -28.00 26.94 -28.66
N GLU A 230 -26.76 27.33 -28.39
CA GLU A 230 -26.31 28.72 -28.57
C GLU A 230 -26.42 29.16 -30.03
N SER A 231 -26.10 28.28 -30.99
CA SER A 231 -26.28 28.57 -32.41
C SER A 231 -27.76 28.78 -32.76
N MET A 232 -28.64 27.90 -32.28
CA MET A 232 -30.09 28.02 -32.47
C MET A 232 -30.65 29.31 -31.86
N VAL A 233 -30.18 29.71 -30.68
CA VAL A 233 -30.57 30.97 -30.04
C VAL A 233 -30.14 32.15 -30.91
N ARG A 234 -28.88 32.17 -31.39
CA ARG A 234 -28.39 33.23 -32.28
C ARG A 234 -29.25 33.37 -33.54
N GLU A 235 -29.59 32.26 -34.20
CA GLU A 235 -30.47 32.26 -35.37
C GLU A 235 -31.87 32.80 -35.07
N LEU A 236 -32.45 32.40 -33.94
CA LEU A 236 -33.76 32.90 -33.51
C LEU A 236 -33.73 34.40 -33.19
N THR A 237 -32.69 34.89 -32.53
CA THR A 237 -32.50 36.32 -32.26
C THR A 237 -32.38 37.12 -33.55
N ASP A 238 -31.66 36.62 -34.56
CA ASP A 238 -31.56 37.29 -35.85
C ASP A 238 -32.91 37.29 -36.60
N ARG A 239 -33.66 36.20 -36.51
CA ARG A 239 -35.01 36.10 -37.08
C ARG A 239 -36.00 37.04 -36.39
N GLU A 240 -35.94 37.14 -35.07
CA GLU A 240 -36.73 38.07 -34.26
C GLU A 240 -36.45 39.51 -34.68
N ARG A 241 -35.17 39.91 -34.75
CA ARG A 241 -34.77 41.24 -35.23
C ARG A 241 -35.30 41.52 -36.65
N ALA A 242 -35.24 40.53 -37.54
CA ALA A 242 -35.78 40.68 -38.90
C ALA A 242 -37.31 40.85 -38.90
N LEU A 243 -38.03 40.20 -37.99
CA LEU A 243 -39.47 40.38 -37.81
C LEU A 243 -39.80 41.74 -37.21
N GLU A 244 -39.04 42.22 -36.22
CA GLU A 244 -39.19 43.57 -35.67
C GLU A 244 -39.04 44.64 -36.75
N MET A 245 -38.00 44.53 -37.59
CA MET A 245 -37.81 45.45 -38.73
C MET A 245 -38.97 45.40 -39.73
N LYS A 246 -39.53 44.21 -40.00
CA LYS A 246 -40.74 44.06 -40.84
C LYS A 246 -41.97 44.70 -40.19
N CYS A 247 -42.14 44.53 -38.88
CA CYS A 247 -43.24 45.15 -38.14
C CYS A 247 -43.17 46.67 -38.24
N VAL A 248 -41.99 47.27 -38.03
CA VAL A 248 -41.78 48.72 -38.21
C VAL A 248 -42.15 49.14 -39.63
N ALA A 249 -41.63 48.46 -40.66
CA ALA A 249 -41.94 48.77 -42.06
C ALA A 249 -43.45 48.67 -42.38
N LEU A 250 -44.15 47.69 -41.79
CA LEU A 250 -45.60 47.53 -41.95
C LEU A 250 -46.39 48.63 -41.23
N VAL A 251 -45.92 49.08 -40.06
CA VAL A 251 -46.51 50.22 -39.35
C VAL A 251 -46.35 51.49 -40.19
N ASP A 252 -45.16 51.77 -40.71
CA ASP A 252 -44.91 52.91 -41.59
C ASP A 252 -45.79 52.87 -42.85
N ALA A 253 -45.89 51.69 -43.49
CA ALA A 253 -46.75 51.50 -44.66
C ALA A 253 -48.23 51.72 -44.34
N ARG A 254 -48.70 51.26 -43.18
CA ARG A 254 -50.07 51.50 -42.69
C ARG A 254 -50.32 52.98 -42.45
N GLU A 255 -49.38 53.68 -41.82
CA GLU A 255 -49.50 55.13 -41.59
C GLU A 255 -49.54 55.91 -42.90
N ALA A 256 -48.70 55.56 -43.88
CA ALA A 256 -48.72 56.16 -45.20
C ALA A 256 -50.06 55.91 -45.92
N ALA A 257 -50.57 54.68 -45.90
CA ALA A 257 -51.86 54.32 -46.49
C ALA A 257 -53.03 55.07 -45.82
N ASN A 258 -52.98 55.23 -44.50
CA ASN A 258 -53.98 56.02 -43.75
C ASN A 258 -53.94 57.50 -44.15
N LYS A 259 -52.75 58.10 -44.32
CA LYS A 259 -52.60 59.48 -44.81
C LYS A 259 -53.18 59.64 -46.21
N GLN A 260 -52.84 58.72 -47.13
CA GLN A 260 -53.40 58.73 -48.49
C GLN A 260 -54.94 58.61 -48.45
N THR A 261 -55.47 57.69 -47.65
CA THR A 261 -56.93 57.53 -47.49
C THR A 261 -57.58 58.80 -46.94
N ALA A 262 -56.94 59.51 -46.01
CA ALA A 262 -57.43 60.77 -45.47
C ALA A 262 -57.44 61.89 -46.54
N GLU A 263 -56.39 61.99 -47.35
CA GLU A 263 -56.32 62.93 -48.48
C GLU A 263 -57.38 62.63 -49.54
N GLU A 264 -57.56 61.36 -49.90
CA GLU A 264 -58.60 60.93 -50.84
C GLU A 264 -60.01 61.22 -50.30
N LYS A 265 -60.26 60.98 -49.01
CA LYS A 265 -61.52 61.36 -48.35
C LYS A 265 -61.76 62.87 -48.39
N SER A 266 -60.73 63.68 -48.14
CA SER A 266 -60.83 65.14 -48.25
C SER A 266 -61.14 65.59 -49.68
N LYS A 267 -60.44 65.04 -50.68
CA LYS A 267 -60.72 65.29 -52.10
C LYS A 267 -62.14 64.88 -52.47
N ALA A 268 -62.59 63.70 -52.05
CA ALA A 268 -63.95 63.23 -52.30
C ALA A 268 -65.00 64.14 -51.64
N SER A 269 -64.76 64.61 -50.42
CA SER A 269 -65.62 65.58 -49.73
C SER A 269 -65.70 66.92 -50.49
N ASN A 270 -64.55 67.45 -50.94
CA ASN A 270 -64.50 68.68 -51.71
C ASN A 270 -65.24 68.56 -53.04
N LEU A 271 -65.04 67.44 -53.75
CA LEU A 271 -65.76 67.14 -54.99
C LEU A 271 -67.26 66.98 -54.74
N ALA A 272 -67.66 66.33 -53.65
CA ALA A 272 -69.07 66.21 -53.27
C ALA A 272 -69.71 67.59 -53.01
N GLN A 273 -68.99 68.48 -52.32
CA GLN A 273 -69.44 69.87 -52.10
C GLN A 273 -69.54 70.65 -53.42
N GLN A 274 -68.58 70.47 -54.34
CA GLN A 274 -68.62 71.07 -55.66
C GLN A 274 -69.81 70.57 -56.47
N VAL A 275 -70.10 69.26 -56.44
CA VAL A 275 -71.29 68.68 -57.09
C VAL A 275 -72.57 69.25 -56.50
N GLU A 276 -72.65 69.44 -55.19
CA GLU A 276 -73.84 70.04 -54.57
C GLU A 276 -74.02 71.53 -54.94
N SER A 277 -72.92 72.29 -55.03
CA SER A 277 -72.94 73.66 -55.58
C SER A 277 -73.46 73.69 -57.02
N LEU A 278 -72.89 72.84 -57.89
CA LEU A 278 -73.31 72.72 -59.29
C LEU A 278 -74.77 72.26 -59.42
N ARG A 279 -75.25 71.39 -58.53
CA ARG A 279 -76.68 71.02 -58.46
C ARG A 279 -77.55 72.21 -58.07
N GLY A 280 -77.09 73.06 -57.16
CA GLY A 280 -77.74 74.33 -56.81
C GLY A 280 -77.83 75.27 -58.02
N GLU A 281 -76.71 75.47 -58.70
CA GLU A 281 -76.64 76.26 -59.94
C GLU A 281 -77.56 75.69 -61.03
N TYR A 282 -77.54 74.38 -61.26
CA TYR A 282 -78.42 73.71 -62.22
C TYR A 282 -79.90 73.92 -61.88
N LYS A 283 -80.29 73.77 -60.62
CA LYS A 283 -81.67 74.05 -60.17
C LYS A 283 -82.06 75.52 -60.41
N SER A 284 -81.15 76.45 -60.16
CA SER A 284 -81.37 77.88 -60.43
C SER A 284 -81.53 78.14 -61.93
N ALA A 285 -80.68 77.54 -62.77
CA ALA A 285 -80.73 77.63 -64.21
C ALA A 285 -82.01 77.02 -64.78
N GLN A 286 -82.48 75.90 -64.20
CA GLN A 286 -83.75 75.27 -64.58
C GLN A 286 -84.95 76.17 -64.22
N LYS A 287 -84.92 76.86 -63.08
CA LYS A 287 -85.95 77.85 -62.72
C LYS A 287 -85.95 79.02 -63.71
N THR A 288 -84.77 79.55 -64.06
CA THR A 288 -84.68 80.64 -65.05
C THR A 288 -85.11 80.18 -66.44
N LEU A 289 -84.79 78.94 -66.83
CA LEU A 289 -85.23 78.36 -68.11
C LEU A 289 -86.77 78.26 -68.15
N LYS A 290 -87.40 77.70 -67.12
CA LYS A 290 -88.86 77.63 -67.02
C LYS A 290 -89.51 79.02 -67.04
N ALA A 291 -88.91 80.00 -66.36
CA ALA A 291 -89.39 81.38 -66.39
C ALA A 291 -89.26 82.00 -67.80
N ALA A 292 -88.17 81.72 -68.51
CA ALA A 292 -87.97 82.15 -69.89
C ALA A 292 -88.94 81.46 -70.87
N GLU A 293 -89.20 80.16 -70.71
CA GLU A 293 -90.20 79.41 -71.49
C GLU A 293 -91.61 79.98 -71.30
N LEU A 294 -92.01 80.30 -70.06
CA LEU A 294 -93.26 80.98 -69.75
C LEU A 294 -93.33 82.38 -70.39
N ALA A 295 -92.23 83.14 -70.35
CA ALA A 295 -92.17 84.45 -71.01
C ALA A 295 -92.26 84.31 -72.54
N ALA A 296 -91.63 83.30 -73.12
CA ALA A 296 -91.68 83.02 -74.55
C ALA A 296 -93.08 82.59 -75.00
N SER A 297 -93.75 81.72 -74.25
CA SER A 297 -95.12 81.28 -74.56
C SER A 297 -96.11 82.43 -74.47
N SER A 298 -96.00 83.29 -73.44
CA SER A 298 -96.80 84.51 -73.31
C SER A 298 -96.58 85.49 -74.47
N ARG A 299 -95.31 85.73 -74.88
CA ARG A 299 -95.00 86.55 -76.06
C ARG A 299 -95.58 85.96 -77.34
N LYS A 300 -95.50 84.64 -77.52
CA LYS A 300 -96.06 83.94 -78.68
C LYS A 300 -97.59 84.06 -78.73
N GLN A 301 -98.27 83.98 -77.59
CA GLN A 301 -99.71 84.24 -77.50
C GLN A 301 -100.07 85.69 -77.85
N ARG A 302 -99.29 86.68 -77.37
CA ARG A 302 -99.48 88.09 -77.76
C ARG A 302 -99.27 88.30 -79.25
N GLU A 303 -98.25 87.68 -79.85
CA GLU A 303 -98.01 87.75 -81.29
C GLU A 303 -99.18 87.15 -82.08
N LEU A 304 -99.70 86.00 -81.65
CA LEU A 304 -100.89 85.39 -82.26
C LEU A 304 -102.13 86.29 -82.15
N ALA A 305 -102.35 86.92 -81.00
CA ALA A 305 -103.44 87.88 -80.82
C ALA A 305 -103.29 89.10 -81.74
N ALA A 306 -102.10 89.70 -81.79
CA ALA A 306 -101.80 90.83 -82.66
C ALA A 306 -101.93 90.48 -84.16
N ARG A 307 -101.54 89.27 -84.56
CA ARG A 307 -101.73 88.76 -85.93
C ARG A 307 -103.22 88.61 -86.28
N LYS A 308 -104.05 88.13 -85.35
CA LYS A 308 -105.51 88.03 -85.57
C LYS A 308 -106.15 89.41 -85.68
N GLU A 309 -105.75 90.35 -84.85
CA GLU A 309 -106.28 91.72 -84.86
C GLU A 309 -105.89 92.47 -86.15
N THR A 310 -104.64 92.34 -86.58
CA THR A 310 -104.20 92.90 -87.88
C THR A 310 -104.87 92.23 -89.07
N ALA A 311 -105.17 90.93 -89.02
CA ALA A 311 -105.95 90.25 -90.06
C ALA A 311 -107.40 90.79 -90.10
N ALA A 312 -108.05 90.97 -88.94
CA ALA A 312 -109.39 91.54 -88.83
C ALA A 312 -109.43 92.99 -89.38
N GLN A 313 -108.45 93.82 -89.02
CA GLN A 313 -108.31 95.18 -89.53
C GLN A 313 -108.11 95.21 -91.06
N LYS A 314 -107.31 94.30 -91.61
CA LYS A 314 -107.13 94.17 -93.07
C LYS A 314 -108.44 93.82 -93.76
N GLU A 315 -109.25 92.90 -93.21
CA GLU A 315 -110.56 92.58 -93.77
C GLU A 315 -111.53 93.76 -93.74
N ILE A 316 -111.54 94.55 -92.66
CA ILE A 316 -112.35 95.78 -92.56
C ILE A 316 -111.91 96.78 -93.63
N VAL A 317 -110.61 97.02 -93.79
CA VAL A 317 -110.06 97.93 -94.80
C VAL A 317 -110.43 97.49 -96.22
N GLU A 318 -110.31 96.20 -96.53
CA GLU A 318 -110.68 95.67 -97.85
C GLU A 318 -112.20 95.73 -98.12
N ARG A 319 -113.02 95.59 -97.08
CA ARG A 319 -114.48 95.79 -97.17
C ARG A 319 -114.83 97.25 -97.46
N LEU A 320 -114.19 98.19 -96.76
CA LEU A 320 -114.38 99.63 -96.94
C LEU A 320 -113.89 100.10 -98.31
N LYS A 321 -112.73 99.63 -98.78
CA LYS A 321 -112.23 99.90 -100.14
C LYS A 321 -113.21 99.45 -101.22
N ARG A 322 -113.80 98.26 -101.07
CA ARG A 322 -114.84 97.77 -101.99
C ARG A 322 -116.05 98.69 -102.01
N LYS A 323 -116.59 99.06 -100.83
CA LYS A 323 -117.71 100.03 -100.72
C LYS A 323 -117.38 101.37 -101.40
N LEU A 324 -116.19 101.91 -101.19
CA LEU A 324 -115.75 103.17 -101.79
C LEU A 324 -115.72 103.09 -103.33
N LYS A 325 -115.26 101.96 -103.88
CA LYS A 325 -115.20 101.73 -105.33
C LYS A 325 -116.59 101.65 -105.94
N THR A 326 -117.55 101.02 -105.26
CA THR A 326 -118.95 100.96 -105.72
C THR A 326 -119.62 102.34 -105.72
N ILE A 327 -119.40 103.14 -104.66
CA ILE A 327 -119.90 104.53 -104.58
C ILE A 327 -119.29 105.39 -105.69
N SER A 328 -117.97 105.27 -105.93
CA SER A 328 -117.30 106.01 -107.00
C SER A 328 -117.83 105.63 -108.39
N GLY A 329 -118.18 104.36 -108.61
CA GLY A 329 -118.82 103.91 -109.85
C GLY A 329 -120.22 104.51 -110.03
N ALA A 330 -121.03 104.48 -108.97
CA ALA A 330 -122.37 105.05 -108.98
C ALA A 330 -122.37 106.58 -109.23
N ILE A 331 -121.38 107.30 -108.67
CA ILE A 331 -121.21 108.75 -108.93
C ILE A 331 -120.83 109.00 -110.39
N ALA A 332 -119.97 108.15 -110.99
CA ALA A 332 -119.60 108.28 -112.40
C ALA A 332 -120.79 108.01 -113.34
N GLU A 333 -121.64 107.03 -113.02
CA GLU A 333 -122.90 106.77 -113.73
C GLU A 333 -123.88 107.94 -113.60
N ALA A 334 -124.02 108.55 -112.41
CA ALA A 334 -124.83 109.75 -112.23
C ALA A 334 -124.27 110.96 -112.99
N GLY A 335 -122.94 111.09 -113.10
CA GLY A 335 -122.27 112.15 -113.86
C GLY A 335 -122.55 112.11 -115.36
N ALA A 336 -122.78 110.92 -115.93
CA ALA A 336 -123.10 110.76 -117.36
C ALA A 336 -124.48 111.34 -117.75
N LEU A 337 -125.40 111.51 -116.79
CA LEU A 337 -126.78 111.96 -117.01
C LEU A 337 -126.95 113.50 -116.95
N ILE A 338 -125.85 114.26 -116.92
CA ILE A 338 -125.85 115.73 -116.75
C ILE A 338 -126.69 116.50 -117.78
N GLN A 339 -126.83 116.00 -119.00
CA GLN A 339 -127.61 116.68 -120.05
C GLN A 339 -129.12 116.38 -120.00
N GLN A 340 -129.57 115.51 -119.08
CA GLN A 340 -130.97 115.08 -118.96
C GLN A 340 -131.49 115.33 -117.52
N PRO A 341 -132.06 116.51 -117.24
CA PRO A 341 -132.34 116.95 -115.87
C PRO A 341 -133.40 116.11 -115.14
N ALA A 342 -134.32 115.46 -115.85
CA ALA A 342 -135.32 114.57 -115.23
C ALA A 342 -134.72 113.24 -114.75
N GLU A 343 -133.78 112.67 -115.53
CA GLU A 343 -133.13 111.39 -115.21
C GLU A 343 -132.02 111.55 -114.17
N LEU A 344 -131.27 112.65 -114.21
CA LEU A 344 -130.28 112.98 -113.20
C LEU A 344 -130.89 113.10 -111.79
N LYS A 345 -132.07 113.72 -111.68
CA LYS A 345 -132.79 113.83 -110.41
C LYS A 345 -133.10 112.45 -109.83
N ASN A 346 -133.55 111.50 -110.66
CA ASN A 346 -133.83 110.13 -110.22
C ASN A 346 -132.55 109.35 -109.87
N ALA A 347 -131.48 109.52 -110.64
CA ALA A 347 -130.19 108.89 -110.35
C ALA A 347 -129.59 109.39 -109.03
N VAL A 348 -129.63 110.69 -108.76
CA VAL A 348 -129.16 111.28 -107.49
C VAL A 348 -130.05 110.88 -106.30
N VAL A 349 -131.36 110.82 -106.48
CA VAL A 349 -132.30 110.32 -105.46
C VAL A 349 -132.03 108.84 -105.13
N ASN A 350 -131.79 108.00 -106.15
CA ASN A 350 -131.40 106.61 -105.95
C ASN A 350 -130.03 106.49 -105.27
N LEU A 351 -129.05 107.31 -105.65
CA LEU A 351 -127.71 107.29 -105.03
C LEU A 351 -127.78 107.63 -103.54
N TYR A 352 -128.64 108.58 -103.16
CA TYR A 352 -128.91 108.91 -101.77
C TYR A 352 -129.63 107.77 -101.04
N HIS A 353 -130.63 107.13 -101.64
CA HIS A 353 -131.36 106.01 -101.03
C HIS A 353 -130.56 104.72 -100.90
N THR A 354 -129.56 104.48 -101.75
CA THR A 354 -128.82 103.20 -101.78
C THR A 354 -127.59 103.21 -100.86
N TYR A 355 -126.97 104.38 -100.64
CA TYR A 355 -125.70 104.45 -99.90
C TYR A 355 -125.75 105.26 -98.59
N ALA A 356 -126.82 106.02 -98.32
CA ALA A 356 -126.98 106.74 -97.05
C ALA A 356 -127.73 105.94 -95.96
N THR A 357 -128.46 104.88 -96.32
CA THR A 357 -129.25 104.05 -95.39
C THR A 357 -128.51 102.80 -94.88
N ASP A 358 -127.42 102.40 -95.52
CA ASP A 358 -126.74 101.11 -95.28
C ASP A 358 -125.62 101.18 -94.21
N LEU A 359 -125.82 102.05 -93.20
CA LEU A 359 -124.82 102.45 -92.21
C LEU A 359 -125.00 101.80 -90.83
N HIS A 360 -125.85 100.79 -90.65
CA HIS A 360 -126.10 100.17 -89.33
C HIS A 360 -126.10 98.63 -89.35
N CYS A 361 -125.47 98.06 -88.30
CA CYS A 361 -125.45 96.66 -87.83
C CYS A 361 -124.31 95.75 -88.32
N SER A 362 -123.57 94.99 -87.50
CA SER A 362 -123.39 94.91 -86.03
C SER A 362 -122.22 93.95 -85.78
N ASP A 363 -121.43 94.22 -84.75
CA ASP A 363 -120.50 93.28 -84.10
C ASP A 363 -121.26 92.23 -83.26
N GLN A 364 -120.67 91.04 -83.03
CA GLN A 364 -121.03 90.19 -81.89
C GLN A 364 -119.94 89.14 -81.53
N GLU A 365 -119.68 89.02 -80.22
CA GLU A 365 -118.73 88.13 -79.53
C GLU A 365 -119.34 86.77 -79.09
N ASN A 366 -118.45 85.91 -78.54
CA ASN A 366 -118.63 84.84 -77.53
C ASN A 366 -118.69 83.34 -77.92
N SER A 367 -117.76 82.54 -77.34
CA SER A 367 -118.00 81.60 -76.20
C SER A 367 -117.10 80.34 -76.22
N CYS A 368 -116.69 79.87 -75.04
CA CYS A 368 -116.91 78.50 -74.51
C CYS A 368 -115.80 78.00 -73.55
N GLY A 369 -116.20 77.59 -72.34
CA GLY A 369 -115.39 76.85 -71.39
C GLY A 369 -116.27 76.27 -70.28
N GLU A 370 -116.43 74.93 -70.24
CA GLU A 370 -117.22 74.20 -69.22
C GLU A 370 -117.00 72.66 -69.31
N GLU A 371 -115.86 72.09 -68.87
CA GLU A 371 -115.66 70.60 -68.84
C GLU A 371 -114.72 70.05 -67.72
N SER A 372 -114.47 70.73 -66.59
CA SER A 372 -113.36 70.33 -65.68
C SER A 372 -113.71 69.55 -64.39
N ALA A 373 -114.98 69.23 -64.09
CA ALA A 373 -115.34 68.74 -62.74
C ALA A 373 -115.37 67.21 -62.53
N ALA A 374 -115.26 66.39 -63.59
CA ALA A 374 -115.46 64.94 -63.49
C ALA A 374 -114.16 64.10 -63.40
N THR A 375 -113.00 64.69 -63.71
CA THR A 375 -111.69 64.00 -63.78
C THR A 375 -110.98 63.93 -62.42
N GLU A 376 -111.13 64.95 -61.56
CA GLU A 376 -110.40 65.04 -60.27
C GLU A 376 -110.75 63.95 -59.25
N LYS A 377 -111.97 63.39 -59.28
CA LYS A 377 -112.40 62.35 -58.32
C LYS A 377 -111.81 60.96 -58.63
N ARG A 378 -111.52 60.64 -59.89
CA ARG A 378 -110.91 59.36 -60.28
C ARG A 378 -109.43 59.30 -59.90
N ASP A 379 -108.71 60.40 -60.07
CA ASP A 379 -107.28 60.47 -59.78
C ASP A 379 -107.00 60.36 -58.27
N HIS A 380 -107.87 60.92 -57.42
CA HIS A 380 -107.74 60.80 -55.96
C HIS A 380 -107.84 59.35 -55.44
N GLN A 381 -108.71 58.51 -56.02
CA GLN A 381 -108.87 57.12 -55.57
C GLN A 381 -107.66 56.24 -55.95
N GLN A 382 -107.08 56.44 -57.13
CA GLN A 382 -105.87 55.72 -57.55
C GLN A 382 -104.64 56.07 -56.69
N VAL A 383 -104.51 57.33 -56.26
CA VAL A 383 -103.43 57.76 -55.37
C VAL A 383 -103.53 57.07 -54.01
N VAL A 384 -104.74 56.97 -53.43
CA VAL A 384 -104.94 56.35 -52.11
C VAL A 384 -104.62 54.85 -52.12
N GLU A 385 -105.00 54.11 -53.17
CA GLU A 385 -104.68 52.68 -53.28
C GLU A 385 -103.18 52.43 -53.46
N SER A 386 -102.50 53.24 -54.26
CA SER A 386 -101.04 53.15 -54.45
C SER A 386 -100.25 53.39 -53.16
N LEU A 387 -100.73 54.31 -52.30
CA LEU A 387 -100.14 54.60 -51.00
C LEU A 387 -100.35 53.45 -50.01
N LYS A 388 -101.54 52.85 -49.97
CA LYS A 388 -101.81 51.67 -49.12
C LYS A 388 -100.95 50.47 -49.51
N ALA A 389 -100.78 50.20 -50.81
CA ALA A 389 -99.91 49.14 -51.30
C ALA A 389 -98.44 49.37 -50.92
N ARG A 390 -97.97 50.62 -50.96
CA ARG A 390 -96.60 50.99 -50.57
C ARG A 390 -96.35 50.86 -49.07
N ILE A 391 -97.33 51.23 -48.24
CA ILE A 391 -97.26 51.05 -46.77
C ILE A 391 -97.15 49.57 -46.40
N HIS A 392 -97.96 48.70 -46.99
CA HIS A 392 -97.88 47.26 -46.73
C HIS A 392 -96.55 46.64 -47.17
N ARG A 393 -95.97 47.11 -48.29
CA ARG A 393 -94.66 46.65 -48.75
C ARG A 393 -93.55 47.06 -47.78
N LEU A 394 -93.59 48.29 -47.28
CA LEU A 394 -92.63 48.79 -46.27
C LEU A 394 -92.77 48.05 -44.95
N GLN A 395 -93.99 47.76 -44.49
CA GLN A 395 -94.22 46.98 -43.28
C GLN A 395 -93.64 45.56 -43.38
N ARG A 396 -93.84 44.86 -44.51
CA ARG A 396 -93.20 43.56 -44.75
C ARG A 396 -91.69 43.64 -44.79
N GLN A 397 -91.13 44.68 -45.40
CA GLN A 397 -89.68 44.85 -45.49
C GLN A 397 -89.05 45.08 -44.10
N ILE A 398 -89.69 45.89 -43.25
CA ILE A 398 -89.25 46.11 -41.86
C ILE A 398 -89.34 44.81 -41.05
N GLN A 399 -90.41 44.04 -41.22
CA GLN A 399 -90.59 42.78 -40.50
C GLN A 399 -89.51 41.76 -40.90
N ASN A 400 -89.26 41.60 -42.21
CA ASN A 400 -88.23 40.70 -42.71
C ASN A 400 -86.81 41.11 -42.24
N GLN A 401 -86.52 42.42 -42.19
CA GLN A 401 -85.25 42.91 -41.65
C GLN A 401 -85.10 42.63 -40.15
N ARG A 402 -86.17 42.79 -39.36
CA ARG A 402 -86.16 42.42 -37.94
C ARG A 402 -85.90 40.92 -37.75
N ASP A 403 -86.58 40.07 -38.51
CA ASP A 403 -86.43 38.62 -38.39
C ASP A 403 -85.03 38.17 -38.83
N SER A 404 -84.47 38.77 -39.88
CA SER A 404 -83.08 38.52 -40.33
C SER A 404 -82.06 38.93 -39.25
N ASN A 405 -82.18 40.14 -38.70
CA ASN A 405 -81.27 40.63 -37.67
C ASN A 405 -81.36 39.80 -36.39
N LEU A 406 -82.55 39.31 -36.04
CA LEU A 406 -82.76 38.47 -34.86
C LEU A 406 -82.16 37.07 -35.07
N ALA A 407 -82.20 36.53 -36.29
CA ALA A 407 -81.53 35.30 -36.65
C ALA A 407 -80.00 35.43 -36.63
N GLU A 408 -79.45 36.54 -37.14
CA GLU A 408 -78.02 36.85 -37.08
C GLU A 408 -77.53 37.03 -35.63
N ALA A 409 -78.28 37.76 -34.81
CA ALA A 409 -77.96 37.93 -33.39
C ALA A 409 -77.93 36.59 -32.64
N ARG A 410 -78.86 35.68 -32.94
CA ARG A 410 -78.86 34.32 -32.36
C ARG A 410 -77.65 33.48 -32.81
N ARG A 411 -77.24 33.57 -34.08
CA ARG A 411 -76.02 32.90 -34.57
C ARG A 411 -74.76 33.43 -33.89
N ALA A 412 -74.61 34.76 -33.80
CA ALA A 412 -73.49 35.38 -33.13
C ALA A 412 -73.39 34.97 -31.65
N VAL A 413 -74.52 34.89 -30.94
CA VAL A 413 -74.55 34.41 -29.54
C VAL A 413 -74.14 32.94 -29.44
N SER A 414 -74.55 32.09 -30.38
CA SER A 414 -74.16 30.67 -30.41
C SER A 414 -72.66 30.49 -30.70
N GLU A 415 -72.11 31.25 -31.66
CA GLU A 415 -70.68 31.23 -31.99
C GLU A 415 -69.83 31.75 -30.83
N ASN A 416 -70.26 32.85 -30.20
CA ASN A 416 -69.60 33.37 -28.99
C ASN A 416 -69.65 32.36 -27.84
N GLY A 417 -70.75 31.63 -27.67
CA GLY A 417 -70.85 30.56 -26.67
C GLY A 417 -69.92 29.37 -26.94
N PHE A 418 -69.66 29.06 -28.21
CA PHE A 418 -68.69 28.03 -28.60
C PHE A 418 -67.26 28.49 -28.32
N LEU A 419 -66.91 29.73 -28.73
CA LEU A 419 -65.60 30.32 -28.50
C LEU A 419 -65.27 30.46 -27.01
N MET A 420 -66.24 30.83 -26.16
CA MET A 420 -66.04 30.89 -24.71
C MET A 420 -65.67 29.52 -24.12
N LYS A 421 -66.32 28.43 -24.56
CA LYS A 421 -65.97 27.07 -24.13
C LYS A 421 -64.58 26.65 -24.62
N GLU A 422 -64.21 27.06 -25.82
CA GLU A 422 -62.89 26.77 -26.37
C GLU A 422 -61.79 27.52 -25.62
N ILE A 423 -62.04 28.78 -25.24
CA ILE A 423 -61.17 29.57 -24.36
C ILE A 423 -61.03 28.89 -22.99
N GLU A 424 -62.14 28.48 -22.35
CA GLU A 424 -62.09 27.77 -21.05
C GLU A 424 -61.26 26.48 -21.12
N VAL A 425 -61.36 25.70 -22.21
CA VAL A 425 -60.55 24.49 -22.41
C VAL A 425 -59.07 24.84 -22.60
N LEU A 426 -58.77 25.91 -23.33
CA LEU A 426 -57.40 26.38 -23.53
C LEU A 426 -56.80 26.91 -22.23
N GLU A 427 -57.55 27.65 -21.43
CA GLU A 427 -57.14 28.13 -20.09
C GLU A 427 -56.84 26.96 -19.15
N GLN A 428 -57.69 25.92 -19.12
CA GLN A 428 -57.43 24.71 -18.33
C GLN A 428 -56.18 23.95 -18.77
N LYS A 429 -55.88 23.92 -20.09
CA LYS A 429 -54.64 23.32 -20.61
C LYS A 429 -53.42 24.16 -20.22
N LEU A 430 -53.55 25.48 -20.27
CA LEU A 430 -52.49 26.42 -19.90
C LEU A 430 -52.18 26.33 -18.39
N GLU A 431 -53.20 26.22 -17.55
CA GLU A 431 -53.04 26.03 -16.10
C GLU A 431 -52.39 24.67 -15.75
N LYS A 432 -52.65 23.62 -16.53
CA LYS A 432 -51.97 22.33 -16.39
C LYS A 432 -50.49 22.42 -16.78
N CYS A 433 -50.17 23.08 -17.91
CA CYS A 433 -48.79 23.27 -18.35
C CYS A 433 -47.96 24.21 -17.45
N GLN A 434 -48.60 25.02 -16.59
CA GLN A 434 -47.91 25.87 -15.61
C GLN A 434 -47.65 25.17 -14.26
N LYS A 435 -48.24 23.98 -14.03
CA LYS A 435 -48.10 23.18 -12.80
C LYS A 435 -47.18 21.97 -12.96
N GLU A 436 -46.67 21.73 -14.17
CA GLU A 436 -45.57 20.81 -14.51
C GLU A 436 -44.27 21.62 -14.67
#